data_AF-H3NY70-F1
#
_entry.id   AF-H3NY70-F1
#
_cell.length_a   1.000
_cell.length_b   1.000
_cell.length_c   1.000
_cell.angle_alpha   90.00
_cell.angle_beta   90.00
_cell.angle_gamma   90.00
#
_symmetry.space_group_name_H-M   'P 1'
#
loop_
_entity.id
_entity.type
_entity.pdbx_description
1 polymer ?
#
loop_
_entity_poly.entity_id
_entity_poly.type
_entity_poly.pdbx_seq_one_letter_code
_entity_poly.pdbx_strand_id
1 'polypeptide(L)'
;MMPELISSSTRRAILGLGTTGRSVARFWKARGIPFIALDTRAELANDLDLRRELVGIEAHFGEVDDAVFDAIDLLIASPGIAMDSPALLKAQQIGVEIRGDIDVFVAETDKPVIGITGSNGKSTVTTFVGQLLKSCGLHVALGGNLGTGALDLLEQEADIYVLELSSFQLERAGDLNLAVATVLNLTPDHLDRHKTMPLYHLAKHRIFPGAKHVVVNARDPLTLPVGKGDVAWTAWRDDEPDLQQLGIRQIEGEPWIAFGFESLIRCADLPVVGEQNTRNVLAALAICRGAGLEFSQLIKGVGSLQGLPHRCERIAETGGVSFINDSKATNIGAAVSAISGLATGKNIILIAGGEAKGQSFEALSKAVKETCKQVILIGAATTEIAENLPSETAAVFADSMDAAVEIGASLATPGDVVLLSPACASFDMFDNYQQRGDSFREAVLRLSDEVVS
;
A
#
# COMPACT_ATOMS: atom_id res chain seq x y z
N MET A 1 -35.54 -29.17 -12.22
CA MET A 1 -34.12 -29.45 -12.47
C MET A 1 -33.40 -29.26 -11.15
N MET A 2 -32.83 -30.35 -10.61
CA MET A 2 -32.02 -30.28 -9.39
C MET A 2 -30.75 -29.45 -9.69
N PRO A 3 -30.27 -28.60 -8.78
CA PRO A 3 -28.97 -27.99 -8.94
C PRO A 3 -27.91 -29.10 -8.92
N GLU A 4 -27.04 -29.13 -9.92
CA GLU A 4 -25.84 -29.96 -9.88
C GLU A 4 -24.96 -29.50 -8.70
N LEU A 5 -25.12 -30.17 -7.55
CA LEU A 5 -24.09 -30.24 -6.52
C LEU A 5 -22.92 -31.01 -7.12
N ILE A 6 -22.01 -30.32 -7.81
CA ILE A 6 -20.63 -30.82 -7.91
C ILE A 6 -20.06 -30.67 -6.51
N SER A 7 -20.28 -31.67 -5.65
CA SER A 7 -19.50 -31.79 -4.42
C SER A 7 -18.06 -32.02 -4.86
N SER A 8 -17.24 -30.96 -4.86
CA SER A 8 -15.82 -31.15 -5.13
C SER A 8 -15.28 -32.05 -4.01
N SER A 9 -14.70 -33.19 -4.39
CA SER A 9 -14.05 -34.13 -3.47
C SER A 9 -12.73 -33.60 -2.91
N THR A 10 -12.45 -32.31 -3.13
CA THR A 10 -11.22 -31.64 -2.72
C THR A 10 -11.15 -31.56 -1.21
N ARG A 11 -10.13 -32.17 -0.62
CA ARG A 11 -9.83 -32.10 0.80
C ARG A 11 -8.98 -30.85 1.04
N ARG A 12 -9.43 -29.98 1.94
CA ARG A 12 -8.90 -28.62 2.12
C ARG A 12 -8.27 -28.46 3.49
N ALA A 13 -7.20 -27.68 3.56
CA ALA A 13 -6.67 -27.19 4.81
C ALA A 13 -6.33 -25.69 4.75
N ILE A 14 -6.27 -25.09 5.92
CA ILE A 14 -5.77 -23.73 6.13
C ILE A 14 -4.49 -23.84 6.97
N LEU A 15 -3.40 -23.21 6.55
CA LEU A 15 -2.17 -23.09 7.34
C LEU A 15 -1.98 -21.64 7.79
N GLY A 16 -2.04 -21.43 9.11
CA GLY A 16 -1.86 -20.14 9.78
C GLY A 16 -3.19 -19.45 10.12
N LEU A 17 -3.58 -19.51 11.38
CA LEU A 17 -4.83 -19.00 11.95
C LEU A 17 -4.68 -17.59 12.55
N GLY A 18 -3.91 -16.75 11.86
CA GLY A 18 -3.94 -15.29 12.04
C GLY A 18 -5.18 -14.67 11.40
N THR A 19 -5.20 -13.35 11.22
CA THR A 19 -6.35 -12.61 10.66
C THR A 19 -6.84 -13.20 9.33
N THR A 20 -5.94 -13.44 8.38
CA THR A 20 -6.27 -13.98 7.06
C THR A 20 -6.82 -15.40 7.13
N GLY A 21 -6.14 -16.33 7.81
CA GLY A 21 -6.61 -17.71 7.91
C GLY A 21 -7.93 -17.84 8.66
N ARG A 22 -8.17 -17.02 9.69
CA ARG A 22 -9.47 -16.95 10.37
C ARG A 22 -10.58 -16.45 9.45
N SER A 23 -10.31 -15.48 8.57
CA SER A 23 -11.29 -15.03 7.57
C SER A 23 -11.67 -16.16 6.61
N VAL A 24 -10.70 -16.94 6.09
CA VAL A 24 -10.97 -18.14 5.28
C VAL A 24 -11.77 -19.18 6.06
N ALA A 25 -11.40 -19.44 7.32
CA ALA A 25 -12.07 -20.41 8.17
C ALA A 25 -13.54 -20.02 8.42
N ARG A 26 -13.81 -18.76 8.73
CA ARG A 26 -15.18 -18.21 8.89
C ARG A 26 -15.98 -18.34 7.60
N PHE A 27 -15.37 -17.96 6.48
CA PHE A 27 -16.00 -18.01 5.15
C PHE A 27 -16.45 -19.43 4.77
N TRP A 28 -15.56 -20.41 4.91
CA TRP A 28 -15.88 -21.82 4.62
C TRP A 28 -16.86 -22.43 5.62
N LYS A 29 -16.70 -22.13 6.91
CA LYS A 29 -17.63 -22.60 7.94
C LYS A 29 -19.05 -22.10 7.70
N ALA A 30 -19.22 -20.83 7.33
CA ALA A 30 -20.52 -20.24 7.02
C ALA A 30 -21.22 -20.92 5.81
N ARG A 31 -20.46 -21.52 4.91
CA ARG A 31 -20.94 -22.24 3.72
C ARG A 31 -21.01 -23.75 3.89
N GLY A 32 -20.66 -24.27 5.08
CA GLY A 32 -20.62 -25.71 5.34
C GLY A 32 -19.54 -26.45 4.54
N ILE A 33 -18.50 -25.75 4.09
CA ILE A 33 -17.37 -26.35 3.37
C ILE A 33 -16.43 -26.99 4.40
N PRO A 34 -16.13 -28.30 4.30
CA PRO A 34 -15.23 -28.96 5.24
C PRO A 34 -13.77 -28.59 4.97
N PHE A 35 -13.01 -28.37 6.05
CA PHE A 35 -11.58 -28.08 6.01
C PHE A 35 -10.88 -28.52 7.31
N ILE A 36 -9.55 -28.63 7.25
CA ILE A 36 -8.67 -28.83 8.41
C ILE A 36 -7.96 -27.52 8.73
N ALA A 37 -7.89 -27.14 10.01
CA ALA A 37 -7.23 -25.93 10.49
C ALA A 37 -5.83 -26.26 11.05
N LEU A 38 -4.78 -25.64 10.53
CA LEU A 38 -3.39 -25.90 10.93
C LEU A 38 -2.73 -24.59 11.38
N ASP A 39 -1.98 -24.61 12.47
CA ASP A 39 -1.09 -23.50 12.85
C ASP A 39 0.17 -24.02 13.55
N THR A 40 1.34 -23.50 13.16
CA THR A 40 2.63 -23.95 13.72
C THR A 40 2.87 -23.48 15.16
N ARG A 41 2.02 -22.60 15.69
CA ARG A 41 2.07 -22.08 17.06
C ARG A 41 1.29 -22.96 18.01
N ALA A 42 2.00 -23.73 18.84
CA ALA A 42 1.39 -24.62 19.81
C ALA A 42 0.57 -23.86 20.88
N GLU A 43 0.97 -22.63 21.21
CA GLU A 43 0.29 -21.80 22.22
C GLU A 43 -1.13 -21.39 21.81
N LEU A 44 -1.41 -21.31 20.50
CA LEU A 44 -2.75 -21.01 19.99
C LEU A 44 -3.75 -22.13 20.28
N ALA A 45 -3.27 -23.34 20.60
CA ALA A 45 -4.14 -24.40 21.08
C ALA A 45 -4.93 -23.95 22.32
N ASN A 46 -4.45 -22.99 23.12
CA ASN A 46 -5.14 -22.52 24.33
C ASN A 46 -5.97 -21.24 24.13
N ASP A 47 -6.03 -20.68 22.92
CA ASP A 47 -6.86 -19.51 22.60
C ASP A 47 -8.35 -19.91 22.61
N LEU A 48 -9.09 -19.39 23.59
CA LEU A 48 -10.51 -19.70 23.79
C LEU A 48 -11.39 -19.19 22.64
N ASP A 49 -11.06 -18.05 22.06
CA ASP A 49 -11.85 -17.46 20.98
C ASP A 49 -11.61 -18.22 19.68
N LEU A 50 -10.35 -18.60 19.40
CA LEU A 50 -10.03 -19.46 18.27
C LEU A 50 -10.72 -20.83 18.39
N ARG A 51 -10.71 -21.44 19.57
CA ARG A 51 -11.42 -22.71 19.80
C ARG A 51 -12.91 -22.59 19.55
N ARG A 52 -13.54 -21.48 19.95
CA ARG A 52 -14.97 -21.20 19.67
C ARG A 52 -15.22 -21.08 18.17
N GLU A 53 -14.36 -20.37 17.44
CA GLU A 53 -14.45 -20.25 15.98
C GLU A 53 -14.31 -21.62 15.28
N LEU A 54 -13.47 -22.51 15.80
CA LEU A 54 -13.18 -23.83 15.22
C LEU A 54 -14.02 -24.99 15.77
N VAL A 55 -15.07 -24.74 16.57
CA VAL A 55 -15.96 -25.82 17.02
C VAL A 55 -16.51 -26.61 15.83
N GLY A 56 -16.30 -27.93 15.86
CA GLY A 56 -16.70 -28.87 14.80
C GLY A 56 -15.70 -29.01 13.65
N ILE A 57 -14.55 -28.34 13.72
CA ILE A 57 -13.48 -28.37 12.72
C ILE A 57 -12.28 -29.12 13.30
N GLU A 58 -11.67 -30.00 12.51
CA GLU A 58 -10.40 -30.63 12.87
C GLU A 58 -9.28 -29.58 12.90
N ALA A 59 -8.55 -29.48 14.01
CA ALA A 59 -7.51 -28.47 14.19
C ALA A 59 -6.23 -29.04 14.80
N HIS A 60 -5.09 -28.69 14.21
CA HIS A 60 -3.74 -29.11 14.65
C HIS A 60 -2.87 -27.89 14.96
N PHE A 61 -2.17 -27.93 16.09
CA PHE A 61 -1.32 -26.85 16.57
C PHE A 61 0.10 -27.34 16.88
N GLY A 62 1.11 -26.56 16.50
CA GLY A 62 2.51 -26.93 16.66
C GLY A 62 3.05 -27.67 15.43
N GLU A 63 3.89 -28.68 15.66
CA GLU A 63 4.38 -29.53 14.57
C GLU A 63 3.21 -30.34 13.97
N VAL A 64 3.00 -30.21 12.66
CA VAL A 64 1.91 -30.86 11.94
C VAL A 64 2.40 -32.20 11.40
N ASP A 65 1.66 -33.28 11.69
CA ASP A 65 1.97 -34.62 11.21
C ASP A 65 1.89 -34.70 9.68
N ASP A 66 2.86 -35.40 9.08
CA ASP A 66 2.92 -35.69 7.65
C ASP A 66 1.62 -36.31 7.13
N ALA A 67 0.97 -37.16 7.92
CA ALA A 67 -0.29 -37.80 7.54
C ALA A 67 -1.42 -36.81 7.23
N VAL A 68 -1.38 -35.60 7.80
CA VAL A 68 -2.36 -34.54 7.53
C VAL A 68 -2.16 -33.98 6.13
N PHE A 69 -0.90 -33.81 5.69
CA PHE A 69 -0.59 -33.32 4.35
C PHE A 69 -0.95 -34.36 3.27
N ASP A 70 -0.77 -35.66 3.54
CA ASP A 70 -1.21 -36.74 2.65
C ASP A 70 -2.75 -36.80 2.49
N ALA A 71 -3.47 -36.22 3.46
CA ALA A 71 -4.92 -36.22 3.51
C ALA A 71 -5.57 -35.02 2.79
N ILE A 72 -4.80 -34.09 2.20
CA ILE A 72 -5.33 -32.88 1.58
C ILE A 72 -4.92 -32.74 0.12
N ASP A 73 -5.72 -31.99 -0.64
CA ASP A 73 -5.48 -31.68 -2.05
C ASP A 73 -5.18 -30.18 -2.25
N LEU A 74 -5.75 -29.32 -1.38
CA LEU A 74 -5.59 -27.86 -1.40
C LEU A 74 -5.22 -27.33 -0.02
N LEU A 75 -4.18 -26.49 0.04
CA LEU A 75 -3.73 -25.78 1.22
C LEU A 75 -3.81 -24.27 1.01
N ILE A 76 -4.62 -23.59 1.82
CA ILE A 76 -4.66 -22.13 1.88
C ILE A 76 -3.66 -21.65 2.93
N ALA A 77 -2.55 -21.07 2.47
CA ALA A 77 -1.48 -20.63 3.35
C ALA A 77 -1.57 -19.12 3.64
N SER A 78 -1.46 -18.76 4.92
CA SER A 78 -1.46 -17.37 5.36
C SER A 78 -0.22 -16.61 4.84
N PRO A 79 -0.36 -15.32 4.45
CA PRO A 79 0.77 -14.48 3.99
C PRO A 79 1.95 -14.36 4.96
N GLY A 80 1.70 -14.53 6.25
CA GLY A 80 2.78 -14.53 7.26
C GLY A 80 3.73 -15.73 7.15
N ILE A 81 3.32 -16.84 6.50
CA ILE A 81 4.08 -18.09 6.48
C ILE A 81 5.00 -18.15 5.26
N ALA A 82 6.26 -18.49 5.50
CA ALA A 82 7.30 -18.47 4.48
C ALA A 82 7.11 -19.62 3.50
N MET A 83 7.25 -19.35 2.20
CA MET A 83 7.21 -20.41 1.19
C MET A 83 8.30 -21.46 1.38
N ASP A 84 9.43 -21.10 2.02
CA ASP A 84 10.51 -22.00 2.43
C ASP A 84 10.32 -22.61 3.84
N SER A 85 9.14 -22.43 4.45
CA SER A 85 8.84 -23.09 5.73
C SER A 85 8.73 -24.62 5.55
N PRO A 86 9.12 -25.42 6.57
CA PRO A 86 9.07 -26.88 6.48
C PRO A 86 7.71 -27.43 6.04
N ALA A 87 6.62 -26.88 6.58
CA ALA A 87 5.25 -27.28 6.25
C ALA A 87 4.88 -27.04 4.78
N LEU A 88 5.22 -25.87 4.23
CA LEU A 88 4.91 -25.57 2.82
C LEU A 88 5.82 -26.34 1.86
N LEU A 89 7.11 -26.50 2.18
CA LEU A 89 8.02 -27.33 1.39
C LEU A 89 7.53 -28.78 1.33
N LYS A 90 7.07 -29.33 2.46
CA LYS A 90 6.50 -30.68 2.51
C LYS A 90 5.25 -30.79 1.63
N ALA A 91 4.30 -29.88 1.78
CA ALA A 91 3.08 -29.84 0.97
C ALA A 91 3.42 -29.78 -0.54
N GLN A 92 4.39 -28.97 -0.94
CA GLN A 92 4.86 -28.90 -2.33
C GLN A 92 5.48 -30.22 -2.81
N GLN A 93 6.30 -30.88 -1.98
CA GLN A 93 6.97 -32.13 -2.35
C GLN A 93 6.00 -33.27 -2.66
N ILE A 94 4.86 -33.32 -1.97
CA ILE A 94 3.83 -34.35 -2.19
C ILE A 94 2.74 -33.90 -3.18
N GLY A 95 2.87 -32.71 -3.77
CA GLY A 95 1.99 -32.22 -4.83
C GLY A 95 0.69 -31.55 -4.36
N VAL A 96 0.59 -31.16 -3.09
CA VAL A 96 -0.56 -30.38 -2.59
C VAL A 96 -0.56 -29.00 -3.25
N GLU A 97 -1.71 -28.58 -3.76
CA GLU A 97 -1.88 -27.26 -4.34
C GLU A 97 -1.86 -26.21 -3.22
N ILE A 98 -0.95 -25.23 -3.31
CA ILE A 98 -0.87 -24.13 -2.34
C ILE A 98 -1.44 -22.86 -2.96
N ARG A 99 -2.36 -22.22 -2.25
CA ARG A 99 -3.03 -20.98 -2.63
C ARG A 99 -3.16 -20.01 -1.45
N GLY A 100 -3.60 -18.79 -1.73
CA GLY A 100 -3.90 -17.78 -0.72
C GLY A 100 -5.40 -17.50 -0.56
N ASP A 101 -5.71 -16.59 0.36
CA ASP A 101 -7.07 -16.05 0.55
C ASP A 101 -7.60 -15.32 -0.68
N ILE A 102 -6.70 -14.69 -1.44
CA ILE A 102 -7.04 -13.98 -2.68
C ILE A 102 -7.55 -14.95 -3.76
N ASP A 103 -6.97 -16.15 -3.87
CA ASP A 103 -7.45 -17.18 -4.79
C ASP A 103 -8.87 -17.64 -4.42
N VAL A 104 -9.14 -17.81 -3.11
CA VAL A 104 -10.49 -18.13 -2.62
C VAL A 104 -11.45 -16.99 -2.95
N PHE A 105 -11.03 -15.73 -2.75
CA PHE A 105 -11.86 -14.57 -3.04
C PHE A 105 -12.26 -14.48 -4.53
N VAL A 106 -11.28 -14.57 -5.45
CA VAL A 106 -11.57 -14.43 -6.89
C VAL A 106 -12.39 -15.59 -7.44
N ALA A 107 -12.33 -16.78 -6.82
CA ALA A 107 -13.15 -17.92 -7.19
C ALA A 107 -14.63 -17.76 -6.82
N GLU A 108 -14.95 -16.86 -5.88
CA GLU A 108 -16.28 -16.72 -5.28
C GLU A 108 -17.04 -15.48 -5.78
N THR A 109 -16.43 -14.67 -6.66
CA THR A 109 -17.05 -13.47 -7.23
C THR A 109 -17.09 -13.53 -8.75
N ASP A 110 -18.22 -13.09 -9.32
CA ASP A 110 -18.39 -12.88 -10.76
C ASP A 110 -18.11 -11.42 -11.17
N LYS A 111 -17.86 -10.54 -10.19
CA LYS A 111 -17.61 -9.11 -10.42
C LYS A 111 -16.18 -8.87 -10.88
N PRO A 112 -15.93 -7.81 -11.66
CA PRO A 112 -14.57 -7.41 -12.00
C PRO A 112 -13.74 -7.11 -10.75
N VAL A 113 -12.49 -7.58 -10.76
CA VAL A 113 -11.51 -7.33 -9.70
C VAL A 113 -10.32 -6.59 -10.28
N ILE A 114 -9.99 -5.44 -9.70
CA ILE A 114 -8.77 -4.67 -9.97
C ILE A 114 -7.73 -5.04 -8.91
N GLY A 115 -6.58 -5.58 -9.32
CA GLY A 115 -5.47 -5.86 -8.41
C GLY A 115 -4.33 -4.86 -8.57
N ILE A 116 -3.88 -4.30 -7.45
CA ILE A 116 -2.82 -3.27 -7.41
C ILE A 116 -1.70 -3.74 -6.49
N THR A 117 -0.49 -3.88 -7.03
CA THR A 117 0.72 -4.14 -6.24
C THR A 117 1.85 -3.19 -6.60
N GLY A 118 2.96 -3.27 -5.87
CA GLY A 118 4.14 -2.41 -6.02
C GLY A 118 4.95 -2.34 -4.73
N SER A 119 6.14 -1.77 -4.77
CA SER A 119 6.89 -1.45 -3.54
C SER A 119 6.18 -0.29 -2.82
N ASN A 120 5.94 0.81 -3.52
CA ASN A 120 5.38 2.04 -2.97
C ASN A 120 4.08 2.47 -3.68
N GLY A 121 3.30 3.35 -3.04
CA GLY A 121 2.09 3.96 -3.62
C GLY A 121 0.82 3.11 -3.61
N LYS A 122 0.93 1.80 -3.34
CA LYS A 122 -0.18 0.83 -3.35
C LYS A 122 -1.47 1.33 -2.68
N SER A 123 -1.40 1.72 -1.41
CA SER A 123 -2.59 2.12 -0.66
C SER A 123 -3.22 3.39 -1.21
N THR A 124 -2.39 4.37 -1.58
CA THR A 124 -2.87 5.64 -2.14
C THR A 124 -3.54 5.42 -3.50
N VAL A 125 -2.90 4.64 -4.40
CA VAL A 125 -3.47 4.33 -5.71
C VAL A 125 -4.75 3.50 -5.59
N THR A 126 -4.78 2.49 -4.71
CA THR A 126 -5.99 1.69 -4.43
C THR A 126 -7.14 2.61 -3.98
N THR A 127 -6.83 3.54 -3.08
CA THR A 127 -7.81 4.52 -2.58
C THR A 127 -8.29 5.46 -3.69
N PHE A 128 -7.39 6.01 -4.50
CA PHE A 128 -7.75 6.91 -5.61
C PHE A 128 -8.57 6.20 -6.68
N VAL A 129 -8.22 4.97 -7.05
CA VAL A 129 -9.02 4.15 -7.97
C VAL A 129 -10.43 3.96 -7.41
N GLY A 130 -10.55 3.62 -6.11
CA GLY A 130 -11.84 3.50 -5.46
C GLY A 130 -12.66 4.79 -5.47
N GLN A 131 -12.04 5.94 -5.20
CA GLN A 131 -12.72 7.25 -5.23
C GLN A 131 -13.15 7.64 -6.66
N LEU A 132 -12.29 7.42 -7.66
CA LEU A 132 -12.60 7.69 -9.08
C LEU A 132 -13.75 6.82 -9.58
N LEU A 133 -13.73 5.51 -9.29
CA LEU A 133 -14.81 4.60 -9.66
C LEU A 133 -16.14 5.00 -9.00
N LYS A 134 -16.12 5.37 -7.71
CA LYS A 134 -17.30 5.90 -7.00
C LYS A 134 -17.81 7.20 -7.61
N SER A 135 -16.91 8.10 -8.01
CA SER A 135 -17.28 9.36 -8.67
C SER A 135 -17.95 9.13 -10.04
N CYS A 136 -17.70 7.97 -10.65
CA CYS A 136 -18.35 7.51 -11.88
C CYS A 136 -19.67 6.75 -11.62
N GLY A 137 -20.15 6.69 -10.37
CA GLY A 137 -21.43 6.09 -10.01
C GLY A 137 -21.40 4.59 -9.72
N LEU A 138 -20.22 3.97 -9.58
CA LEU A 138 -20.08 2.56 -9.25
C LEU A 138 -20.10 2.32 -7.73
N HIS A 139 -20.71 1.23 -7.30
CA HIS A 139 -20.52 0.69 -5.95
C HIS A 139 -19.20 -0.06 -5.89
N VAL A 140 -18.28 0.41 -5.05
CA VAL A 140 -16.90 -0.11 -4.99
C VAL A 140 -16.58 -0.61 -3.60
N ALA A 141 -16.17 -1.87 -3.52
CA ALA A 141 -15.57 -2.47 -2.33
C ALA A 141 -14.04 -2.45 -2.44
N LEU A 142 -13.40 -1.83 -1.47
CA LEU A 142 -11.94 -1.65 -1.39
C LEU A 142 -11.40 -2.55 -0.28
N GLY A 143 -10.36 -3.34 -0.56
CA GLY A 143 -9.74 -4.14 0.49
C GLY A 143 -8.49 -4.91 0.10
N GLY A 144 -8.32 -6.09 0.67
CA GLY A 144 -7.16 -6.95 0.50
C GLY A 144 -6.14 -6.70 1.61
N ASN A 145 -4.96 -6.22 1.26
CA ASN A 145 -3.93 -5.82 2.23
C ASN A 145 -4.20 -4.44 2.86
N LEU A 146 -5.15 -3.67 2.31
CA LEU A 146 -5.59 -2.38 2.81
C LEU A 146 -6.96 -2.51 3.48
N GLY A 147 -7.08 -2.15 4.76
CA GLY A 147 -8.38 -2.13 5.43
C GLY A 147 -8.99 -3.52 5.58
N THR A 148 -10.16 -3.74 4.96
CA THR A 148 -10.94 -4.98 5.06
C THR A 148 -10.28 -6.13 4.30
N GLY A 149 -10.19 -7.31 4.92
CA GLY A 149 -9.67 -8.52 4.27
C GLY A 149 -10.53 -8.94 3.07
N ALA A 150 -9.94 -9.57 2.06
CA ALA A 150 -10.60 -9.81 0.78
C ALA A 150 -11.92 -10.58 0.92
N LEU A 151 -11.95 -11.69 1.68
CA LEU A 151 -13.17 -12.48 1.83
C LEU A 151 -14.29 -11.75 2.58
N ASP A 152 -13.94 -10.84 3.50
CA ASP A 152 -14.92 -10.03 4.21
C ASP A 152 -15.56 -8.97 3.27
N LEU A 153 -14.96 -8.68 2.10
CA LEU A 153 -15.58 -7.83 1.07
C LEU A 153 -16.73 -8.52 0.34
N LEU A 154 -16.80 -9.86 0.34
CA LEU A 154 -17.87 -10.60 -0.33
C LEU A 154 -19.23 -10.39 0.34
N GLU A 155 -19.26 -9.85 1.56
CA GLU A 155 -20.48 -9.46 2.26
C GLU A 155 -21.00 -8.07 1.80
N GLN A 156 -20.22 -7.34 1.00
CA GLN A 156 -20.58 -6.03 0.48
C GLN A 156 -21.12 -6.16 -0.95
N GLU A 157 -22.27 -5.54 -1.19
CA GLU A 157 -22.79 -5.34 -2.55
C GLU A 157 -21.88 -4.37 -3.31
N ALA A 158 -21.22 -4.86 -4.35
CA ALA A 158 -20.30 -4.07 -5.17
C ALA A 158 -20.45 -4.42 -6.65
N ASP A 159 -20.32 -3.40 -7.50
CA ASP A 159 -20.21 -3.56 -8.94
C ASP A 159 -18.78 -3.97 -9.35
N ILE A 160 -17.80 -3.59 -8.53
CA ILE A 160 -16.37 -3.81 -8.77
C ILE A 160 -15.58 -3.86 -7.45
N TYR A 161 -14.60 -4.76 -7.40
CA TYR A 161 -13.66 -4.88 -6.29
C TYR A 161 -12.30 -4.28 -6.66
N VAL A 162 -11.67 -3.60 -5.72
CA VAL A 162 -10.33 -3.05 -5.89
C VAL A 162 -9.46 -3.50 -4.71
N LEU A 163 -8.46 -4.33 -5.03
CA LEU A 163 -7.62 -4.99 -4.04
C LEU A 163 -6.21 -4.43 -4.04
N GLU A 164 -5.76 -4.00 -2.87
CA GLU A 164 -4.33 -3.86 -2.60
C GLU A 164 -3.74 -5.26 -2.36
N LEU A 165 -2.74 -5.65 -3.14
CA LEU A 165 -2.10 -6.97 -3.03
C LEU A 165 -0.62 -6.84 -2.63
N SER A 166 -0.23 -7.53 -1.56
CA SER A 166 1.18 -7.62 -1.13
C SER A 166 1.95 -8.66 -1.95
N SER A 167 3.29 -8.58 -1.97
CA SER A 167 4.11 -9.66 -2.57
C SER A 167 3.92 -10.97 -1.81
N PHE A 168 3.70 -10.92 -0.50
CA PHE A 168 3.43 -12.11 0.30
C PHE A 168 2.13 -12.76 -0.11
N GLN A 169 1.05 -12.04 -0.42
CA GLN A 169 -0.17 -12.66 -0.95
C GLN A 169 0.07 -13.28 -2.33
N LEU A 170 0.77 -12.56 -3.20
CA LEU A 170 0.98 -12.94 -4.60
C LEU A 170 1.95 -14.12 -4.80
N GLU A 171 2.93 -14.34 -3.91
CA GLU A 171 3.93 -15.42 -4.07
C GLU A 171 3.32 -16.83 -4.08
N ARG A 172 2.09 -16.98 -3.58
CA ARG A 172 1.31 -18.22 -3.61
C ARG A 172 0.03 -18.15 -4.44
N ALA A 173 -0.21 -17.03 -5.12
CA ALA A 173 -1.36 -16.87 -5.99
C ALA A 173 -1.22 -17.79 -7.22
N GLY A 174 -2.34 -18.39 -7.61
CA GLY A 174 -2.54 -19.01 -8.91
C GLY A 174 -2.93 -17.96 -9.96
N ASP A 175 -3.81 -18.36 -10.87
CA ASP A 175 -4.33 -17.47 -11.90
C ASP A 175 -5.50 -16.64 -11.35
N LEU A 176 -5.22 -15.38 -11.01
CA LEU A 176 -6.21 -14.50 -10.38
C LEU A 176 -7.27 -13.96 -11.35
N ASN A 177 -7.04 -14.06 -12.67
CA ASN A 177 -8.00 -13.68 -13.70
C ASN A 177 -8.58 -12.25 -13.56
N LEU A 178 -7.75 -11.32 -13.07
CA LEU A 178 -8.16 -9.96 -12.73
C LEU A 178 -8.68 -9.20 -13.96
N ALA A 179 -9.67 -8.33 -13.75
CA ALA A 179 -10.13 -7.41 -14.79
C ALA A 179 -9.02 -6.43 -15.17
N VAL A 180 -8.33 -5.88 -14.18
CA VAL A 180 -7.15 -5.03 -14.35
C VAL A 180 -6.07 -5.42 -13.35
N ALA A 181 -4.82 -5.57 -13.81
CA ALA A 181 -3.67 -5.88 -12.97
C ALA A 181 -2.54 -4.85 -13.17
N THR A 182 -1.89 -4.44 -12.08
CA THR A 182 -0.75 -3.51 -12.15
C THR A 182 0.32 -3.78 -11.10
N VAL A 183 1.57 -3.60 -11.51
CA VAL A 183 2.72 -3.41 -10.62
C VAL A 183 3.16 -1.95 -10.76
N LEU A 184 2.99 -1.13 -9.73
CA LEU A 184 3.21 0.33 -9.80
C LEU A 184 4.70 0.70 -9.96
N ASN A 185 5.56 -0.02 -9.25
CA ASN A 185 7.01 0.17 -9.18
C ASN A 185 7.65 -1.01 -8.43
N LEU A 186 8.95 -1.22 -8.66
CA LEU A 186 9.77 -2.22 -7.98
C LEU A 186 11.10 -1.64 -7.50
N THR A 187 11.19 -1.44 -6.18
CA THR A 187 12.41 -1.07 -5.46
C THR A 187 12.70 -2.10 -4.36
N PRO A 188 13.97 -2.25 -3.90
CA PRO A 188 14.33 -3.14 -2.80
C PRO A 188 13.46 -2.94 -1.56
N ASP A 189 12.79 -4.02 -1.16
CA ASP A 189 11.90 -4.09 -0.01
C ASP A 189 11.68 -5.56 0.35
N HIS A 190 11.43 -5.86 1.63
CA HIS A 190 11.17 -7.22 2.15
C HIS A 190 12.17 -8.32 1.70
N LEU A 191 13.45 -7.96 1.50
CA LEU A 191 14.49 -8.92 1.05
C LEU A 191 14.91 -9.92 2.14
N ASP A 192 14.64 -9.63 3.41
CA ASP A 192 14.73 -10.58 4.52
C ASP A 192 13.85 -11.82 4.27
N ARG A 193 12.68 -11.59 3.66
CA ARG A 193 11.70 -12.62 3.32
C ARG A 193 11.91 -13.20 1.93
N HIS A 194 12.04 -12.35 0.91
CA HIS A 194 12.18 -12.78 -0.49
C HIS A 194 13.60 -13.20 -0.87
N LYS A 195 14.59 -12.96 -0.01
CA LYS A 195 16.03 -13.23 -0.17
C LYS A 195 16.71 -12.38 -1.24
N THR A 196 16.11 -12.23 -2.41
CA THR A 196 16.70 -11.53 -3.55
C THR A 196 15.66 -10.70 -4.32
N MET A 197 16.14 -9.67 -5.02
CA MET A 197 15.30 -8.83 -5.89
C MET A 197 14.57 -9.62 -7.00
N PRO A 198 15.21 -10.59 -7.70
CA PRO A 198 14.51 -11.41 -8.68
C PRO A 198 13.34 -12.21 -8.09
N LEU A 199 13.48 -12.77 -6.88
CA LEU A 199 12.39 -13.50 -6.23
C LEU A 199 11.24 -12.56 -5.84
N TYR A 200 11.55 -11.37 -5.33
CA TYR A 200 10.56 -10.33 -5.04
C TYR A 200 9.80 -9.86 -6.29
N HIS A 201 10.53 -9.68 -7.40
CA HIS A 201 9.95 -9.38 -8.71
C HIS A 201 8.99 -10.47 -9.16
N LEU A 202 9.43 -11.74 -9.15
CA LEU A 202 8.60 -12.89 -9.52
C LEU A 202 7.34 -12.99 -8.66
N ALA A 203 7.45 -12.74 -7.34
CA ALA A 203 6.31 -12.74 -6.44
C ALA A 203 5.26 -11.71 -6.85
N LYS A 204 5.64 -10.46 -7.15
CA LYS A 204 4.66 -9.43 -7.59
C LYS A 204 4.07 -9.71 -8.97
N HIS A 205 4.84 -10.30 -9.88
CA HIS A 205 4.40 -10.60 -11.23
C HIS A 205 3.34 -11.70 -11.30
N ARG A 206 3.11 -12.45 -10.22
CA ARG A 206 1.96 -13.35 -10.07
C ARG A 206 0.60 -12.64 -10.10
N ILE A 207 0.56 -11.31 -10.15
CA ILE A 207 -0.67 -10.55 -10.36
C ILE A 207 -1.19 -10.62 -11.81
N PHE A 208 -0.32 -10.89 -12.79
CA PHE A 208 -0.64 -10.82 -14.22
C PHE A 208 -1.30 -12.05 -14.85
N PRO A 209 -1.03 -13.31 -14.42
CA PRO A 209 -1.66 -14.49 -15.00
C PRO A 209 -3.20 -14.40 -15.04
N GLY A 210 -3.76 -14.59 -16.23
CA GLY A 210 -5.20 -14.51 -16.50
C GLY A 210 -5.80 -13.11 -16.60
N ALA A 211 -5.03 -12.05 -16.32
CA ALA A 211 -5.53 -10.68 -16.33
C ALA A 211 -6.07 -10.26 -17.70
N LYS A 212 -7.19 -9.52 -17.73
CA LYS A 212 -7.83 -9.06 -18.97
C LYS A 212 -7.22 -7.76 -19.50
N HIS A 213 -6.71 -6.93 -18.59
CA HIS A 213 -6.02 -5.70 -18.93
C HIS A 213 -4.84 -5.47 -17.98
N VAL A 214 -3.72 -5.01 -18.54
CA VAL A 214 -2.49 -4.75 -17.78
C VAL A 214 -2.19 -3.26 -17.78
N VAL A 215 -1.89 -2.70 -16.61
CA VAL A 215 -1.41 -1.32 -16.47
C VAL A 215 0.04 -1.30 -16.01
N VAL A 216 0.89 -0.62 -16.79
CA VAL A 216 2.35 -0.60 -16.58
C VAL A 216 2.89 0.80 -16.37
N ASN A 217 3.94 0.89 -15.56
CA ASN A 217 4.76 2.08 -15.46
C ASN A 217 5.88 1.99 -16.52
N ALA A 218 5.78 2.78 -17.59
CA ALA A 218 6.75 2.73 -18.69
C ALA A 218 8.16 3.22 -18.30
N ARG A 219 8.30 3.86 -17.13
CA ARG A 219 9.58 4.33 -16.59
C ARG A 219 10.27 3.34 -15.68
N ASP A 220 9.58 2.27 -15.29
CA ASP A 220 10.14 1.19 -14.48
C ASP A 220 10.04 -0.14 -15.25
N PRO A 221 11.12 -0.56 -15.94
CA PRO A 221 11.13 -1.77 -16.74
C PRO A 221 10.81 -3.05 -15.95
N LEU A 222 11.04 -3.05 -14.63
CA LEU A 222 10.74 -4.19 -13.76
C LEU A 222 9.22 -4.37 -13.59
N THR A 223 8.40 -3.39 -13.92
CA THR A 223 6.93 -3.51 -13.84
C THR A 223 6.30 -4.17 -15.06
N LEU A 224 7.05 -4.29 -16.16
CA LEU A 224 6.55 -4.84 -17.42
C LEU A 224 6.48 -6.36 -17.32
N PRO A 225 5.30 -6.99 -17.53
CA PRO A 225 5.22 -8.46 -17.52
C PRO A 225 6.10 -9.06 -18.62
N VAL A 226 6.59 -10.27 -18.34
CA VAL A 226 7.38 -11.03 -19.32
C VAL A 226 6.45 -11.56 -20.40
N GLY A 227 6.54 -10.96 -21.59
CA GLY A 227 5.71 -11.29 -22.74
C GLY A 227 4.45 -10.42 -22.82
N LYS A 228 4.10 -10.01 -24.04
CA LYS A 228 2.94 -9.14 -24.27
C LYS A 228 1.63 -9.92 -24.44
N GLY A 229 1.69 -11.14 -24.96
CA GLY A 229 0.49 -11.92 -25.32
C GLY A 229 -0.49 -11.09 -26.17
N ASP A 230 -1.78 -11.46 -26.08
CA ASP A 230 -2.90 -10.72 -26.68
C ASP A 230 -3.66 -9.84 -25.67
N VAL A 231 -3.11 -9.65 -24.46
CA VAL A 231 -3.76 -8.84 -23.42
C VAL A 231 -3.73 -7.36 -23.78
N ALA A 232 -4.76 -6.60 -23.40
CA ALA A 232 -4.80 -5.16 -23.60
C ALA A 232 -3.96 -4.42 -22.55
N TRP A 233 -3.31 -3.32 -22.95
CA TRP A 233 -2.36 -2.57 -22.12
C TRP A 233 -2.73 -1.10 -22.02
N THR A 234 -2.50 -0.51 -20.86
CA THR A 234 -2.39 0.95 -20.69
C THR A 234 -1.07 1.25 -20.01
N ALA A 235 -0.31 2.19 -20.57
CA ALA A 235 0.94 2.64 -19.97
C ALA A 235 0.80 4.04 -19.42
N TRP A 236 1.48 4.29 -18.32
CA TRP A 236 1.70 5.62 -17.77
C TRP A 236 3.18 5.87 -17.53
N ARG A 237 3.59 7.13 -17.57
CA ARG A 237 4.95 7.61 -17.32
C ARG A 237 4.91 8.95 -16.62
N ASP A 238 5.99 9.34 -15.95
CA ASP A 238 6.07 10.61 -15.22
C ASP A 238 6.80 11.72 -15.99
N ASP A 239 6.99 11.50 -17.29
CA ASP A 239 7.52 12.43 -18.29
C ASP A 239 6.59 12.48 -19.51
N GLU A 240 7.04 13.10 -20.61
CA GLU A 240 6.23 13.35 -21.81
C GLU A 240 5.56 12.06 -22.32
N PRO A 241 4.22 12.02 -22.48
CA PRO A 241 3.52 10.81 -22.94
C PRO A 241 3.84 10.47 -24.40
N ASP A 242 3.91 9.17 -24.70
CA ASP A 242 3.77 8.69 -26.07
C ASP A 242 2.30 8.61 -26.49
N LEU A 243 2.05 8.30 -27.78
CA LEU A 243 0.72 8.02 -28.29
C LEU A 243 0.03 6.94 -27.44
N GLN A 244 -1.22 7.22 -27.04
CA GLN A 244 -2.06 6.32 -26.24
C GLN A 244 -1.48 5.96 -24.85
N GLN A 245 -0.62 6.80 -24.28
CA GLN A 245 -0.13 6.67 -22.92
C GLN A 245 -0.48 7.89 -22.08
N LEU A 246 -0.62 7.70 -20.77
CA LEU A 246 -0.65 8.82 -19.84
C LEU A 246 0.77 9.29 -19.53
N GLY A 247 0.94 10.60 -19.36
CA GLY A 247 2.23 11.20 -19.04
C GLY A 247 2.09 12.57 -18.42
N ILE A 248 3.24 13.17 -18.10
CA ILE A 248 3.36 14.55 -17.67
C ILE A 248 3.97 15.37 -18.79
N ARG A 249 3.20 16.32 -19.33
CA ARG A 249 3.63 17.27 -20.37
C ARG A 249 3.84 18.64 -19.77
N GLN A 250 4.89 19.34 -20.20
CA GLN A 250 5.08 20.76 -19.92
C GLN A 250 4.33 21.61 -20.96
N ILE A 251 3.40 22.45 -20.50
CA ILE A 251 2.64 23.38 -21.35
C ILE A 251 2.82 24.77 -20.74
N GLU A 252 3.46 25.68 -21.48
CA GLU A 252 3.75 27.05 -21.02
C GLU A 252 4.52 27.12 -19.68
N GLY A 253 5.32 26.09 -19.39
CA GLY A 253 6.10 25.98 -18.16
C GLY A 253 5.34 25.37 -16.98
N GLU A 254 4.09 24.95 -17.18
CA GLU A 254 3.29 24.25 -16.17
C GLU A 254 3.20 22.74 -16.50
N PRO A 255 3.32 21.85 -15.50
CA PRO A 255 3.10 20.42 -15.69
C PRO A 255 1.61 20.07 -15.78
N TRP A 256 1.25 19.30 -16.81
CA TRP A 256 -0.09 18.77 -17.05
C TRP A 256 -0.07 17.25 -17.12
N ILE A 257 -1.07 16.61 -16.53
CA ILE A 257 -1.43 15.23 -16.87
C ILE A 257 -2.03 15.24 -18.28
N ALA A 258 -1.49 14.42 -19.17
CA ALA A 258 -1.91 14.31 -20.56
C ALA A 258 -2.02 12.85 -21.01
N PHE A 259 -2.83 12.59 -22.04
CA PHE A 259 -2.96 11.31 -22.72
C PHE A 259 -2.66 11.45 -24.20
N GLY A 260 -1.52 10.93 -24.66
CA GLY A 260 -1.02 11.23 -26.00
C GLY A 260 -0.97 12.75 -26.23
N PHE A 261 -1.71 13.26 -27.21
CA PHE A 261 -1.77 14.71 -27.48
C PHE A 261 -2.78 15.47 -26.62
N GLU A 262 -3.71 14.79 -25.94
CA GLU A 262 -4.77 15.41 -25.18
C GLU A 262 -4.27 15.85 -23.79
N SER A 263 -4.38 17.15 -23.47
CA SER A 263 -4.14 17.66 -22.13
C SER A 263 -5.38 17.44 -21.26
N LEU A 264 -5.23 16.78 -20.11
CA LEU A 264 -6.37 16.38 -19.28
C LEU A 264 -6.61 17.32 -18.10
N ILE A 265 -5.58 17.56 -17.27
CA ILE A 265 -5.67 18.42 -16.08
C ILE A 265 -4.29 18.95 -15.68
N ARG A 266 -4.21 20.17 -15.15
CA ARG A 266 -2.97 20.70 -14.56
C ARG A 266 -2.63 19.94 -13.30
N CYS A 267 -1.35 19.65 -13.09
CA CYS A 267 -0.90 19.06 -11.83
C CYS A 267 -1.18 19.99 -10.63
N ALA A 268 -1.17 21.31 -10.85
CA ALA A 268 -1.50 22.30 -9.82
C ALA A 268 -2.98 22.29 -9.39
N ASP A 269 -3.87 21.76 -10.23
CA ASP A 269 -5.31 21.64 -9.92
C ASP A 269 -5.64 20.33 -9.19
N LEU A 270 -4.65 19.48 -8.90
CA LEU A 270 -4.85 18.27 -8.12
C LEU A 270 -5.06 18.62 -6.64
N PRO A 271 -6.04 18.01 -5.95
CA PRO A 271 -6.28 18.27 -4.53
C PRO A 271 -5.22 17.65 -3.61
N VAL A 272 -4.29 16.88 -4.17
CA VAL A 272 -3.22 16.16 -3.49
C VAL A 272 -1.87 16.78 -3.82
N VAL A 273 -0.99 16.79 -2.83
CA VAL A 273 0.28 17.53 -2.92
C VAL A 273 1.46 16.58 -3.12
N GLY A 274 2.43 17.04 -3.91
CA GLY A 274 3.72 16.37 -4.12
C GLY A 274 3.76 15.51 -5.38
N GLU A 275 4.94 15.44 -6.01
CA GLU A 275 5.15 14.72 -7.27
C GLU A 275 4.78 13.24 -7.18
N GLN A 276 5.02 12.62 -6.02
CA GLN A 276 4.65 11.23 -5.80
C GLN A 276 3.12 11.02 -5.86
N ASN A 277 2.33 11.98 -5.36
CA ASN A 277 0.89 11.91 -5.46
C ASN A 277 0.40 12.19 -6.88
N THR A 278 1.06 13.09 -7.62
CA THR A 278 0.81 13.24 -9.06
C THR A 278 1.01 11.93 -9.81
N ARG A 279 2.11 11.19 -9.54
CA ARG A 279 2.34 9.85 -10.08
C ARG A 279 1.25 8.85 -9.68
N ASN A 280 0.80 8.89 -8.42
CA ASN A 280 -0.29 8.04 -7.95
C ASN A 280 -1.61 8.36 -8.68
N VAL A 281 -1.90 9.63 -8.98
CA VAL A 281 -3.06 10.04 -9.78
C VAL A 281 -2.93 9.53 -11.22
N LEU A 282 -1.76 9.67 -11.86
CA LEU A 282 -1.50 9.11 -13.19
C LEU A 282 -1.78 7.60 -13.24
N ALA A 283 -1.25 6.85 -12.27
CA ALA A 283 -1.47 5.42 -12.18
C ALA A 283 -2.95 5.09 -11.96
N ALA A 284 -3.65 5.82 -11.08
CA ALA A 284 -5.07 5.62 -10.82
C ALA A 284 -5.93 5.89 -12.06
N LEU A 285 -5.64 6.95 -12.82
CA LEU A 285 -6.29 7.24 -14.09
C LEU A 285 -6.03 6.13 -15.13
N ALA A 286 -4.80 5.62 -15.21
CA ALA A 286 -4.44 4.52 -16.10
C ALA A 286 -5.20 3.23 -15.77
N ILE A 287 -5.31 2.91 -14.47
CA ILE A 287 -6.05 1.74 -13.96
C ILE A 287 -7.54 1.87 -14.27
N CYS A 288 -8.15 3.03 -14.01
CA CYS A 288 -9.56 3.25 -14.31
C CYS A 288 -9.83 3.24 -15.82
N ARG A 289 -8.89 3.74 -16.64
CA ARG A 289 -8.96 3.63 -18.10
C ARG A 289 -8.90 2.17 -18.55
N GLY A 290 -8.02 1.36 -17.95
CA GLY A 290 -7.95 -0.08 -18.19
C GLY A 290 -9.21 -0.84 -17.74
N ALA A 291 -9.95 -0.30 -16.78
CA ALA A 291 -11.26 -0.81 -16.36
C ALA A 291 -12.41 -0.38 -17.29
N GLY A 292 -12.11 0.36 -18.37
CA GLY A 292 -13.08 0.76 -19.40
C GLY A 292 -13.73 2.13 -19.19
N LEU A 293 -13.26 2.95 -18.23
CA LEU A 293 -13.79 4.29 -18.03
C LEU A 293 -13.15 5.33 -18.98
N GLU A 294 -13.90 6.36 -19.32
CA GLU A 294 -13.43 7.46 -20.17
C GLU A 294 -12.80 8.58 -19.33
N PHE A 295 -11.73 9.21 -19.83
CA PHE A 295 -11.06 10.30 -19.10
C PHE A 295 -12.01 11.47 -18.81
N SER A 296 -12.95 11.77 -19.70
CA SER A 296 -13.95 12.82 -19.49
C SER A 296 -14.84 12.58 -18.25
N GLN A 297 -15.03 11.33 -17.82
CA GLN A 297 -15.71 10.98 -16.58
C GLN A 297 -14.75 11.09 -15.39
N LEU A 298 -13.54 10.52 -15.54
CA LEU A 298 -12.53 10.47 -14.49
C LEU A 298 -12.07 11.86 -14.04
N ILE A 299 -11.81 12.78 -14.98
CA ILE A 299 -11.32 14.13 -14.68
C ILE A 299 -12.34 14.94 -13.86
N LYS A 300 -13.64 14.69 -14.02
CA LYS A 300 -14.68 15.31 -13.16
C LYS A 300 -14.56 14.87 -11.71
N GLY A 301 -14.12 13.62 -11.48
CA GLY A 301 -13.90 13.06 -10.15
C GLY A 301 -12.57 13.47 -9.51
N VAL A 302 -11.53 13.80 -10.30
CA VAL A 302 -10.18 14.10 -9.80
C VAL A 302 -10.17 15.21 -8.74
N GLY A 303 -11.00 16.24 -8.90
CA GLY A 303 -11.11 17.34 -7.93
C GLY A 303 -11.62 16.92 -6.54
N SER A 304 -12.24 15.74 -6.43
CA SER A 304 -12.74 15.18 -5.17
C SER A 304 -11.77 14.19 -4.51
N LEU A 305 -10.58 13.97 -5.11
CA LEU A 305 -9.61 13.04 -4.56
C LEU A 305 -9.13 13.48 -3.18
N GLN A 306 -9.16 12.54 -2.25
CA GLN A 306 -8.66 12.71 -0.90
C GLN A 306 -7.50 11.74 -0.67
N GLY A 307 -6.36 12.28 -0.24
CA GLY A 307 -5.21 11.50 0.19
C GLY A 307 -5.53 10.59 1.38
N LEU A 308 -4.60 9.69 1.70
CA LEU A 308 -4.70 8.88 2.90
C LEU A 308 -4.20 9.67 4.11
N PRO A 309 -4.82 9.50 5.30
CA PRO A 309 -4.29 10.04 6.53
C PRO A 309 -2.83 9.67 6.72
N HIS A 310 -2.02 10.63 7.18
CA HIS A 310 -0.60 10.45 7.49
C HIS A 310 0.31 10.05 6.31
N ARG A 311 -0.14 10.26 5.05
CA ARG A 311 0.65 10.05 3.84
C ARG A 311 0.73 11.32 2.99
N CYS A 312 1.74 12.15 3.22
CA CYS A 312 1.84 13.50 2.66
C CYS A 312 0.51 14.28 2.72
N GLU A 313 -0.19 14.15 3.85
CA GLU A 313 -1.51 14.73 4.05
C GLU A 313 -1.39 16.20 4.42
N ARG A 314 -1.98 17.09 3.62
CA ARG A 314 -2.05 18.52 3.97
C ARG A 314 -3.07 18.71 5.09
N ILE A 315 -2.61 19.16 6.26
CA ILE A 315 -3.45 19.41 7.43
C ILE A 315 -4.07 20.81 7.37
N ALA A 316 -3.23 21.82 7.15
CA ALA A 316 -3.64 23.22 7.11
C ALA A 316 -2.68 24.03 6.23
N GLU A 317 -3.13 25.23 5.86
CA GLU A 317 -2.31 26.26 5.25
C GLU A 317 -2.60 27.58 5.97
N THR A 318 -1.61 28.07 6.73
CA THR A 318 -1.78 29.22 7.63
C THR A 318 -0.62 30.19 7.42
N GLY A 319 -0.90 31.48 7.21
CA GLY A 319 0.15 32.47 6.92
C GLY A 319 0.96 32.19 5.64
N GLY A 320 0.40 31.44 4.69
CA GLY A 320 1.11 30.99 3.48
C GLY A 320 2.10 29.84 3.71
N VAL A 321 2.10 29.22 4.90
CA VAL A 321 2.91 28.05 5.24
C VAL A 321 2.02 26.80 5.16
N SER A 322 2.51 25.76 4.47
CA SER A 322 1.80 24.47 4.39
C SER A 322 2.26 23.52 5.48
N PHE A 323 1.33 22.90 6.20
CA PHE A 323 1.62 21.87 7.20
C PHE A 323 1.22 20.50 6.67
N ILE A 324 2.21 19.60 6.55
CA ILE A 324 2.03 18.29 5.90
C ILE A 324 2.40 17.15 6.86
N ASN A 325 1.46 16.22 7.02
CA ASN A 325 1.59 15.03 7.84
C ASN A 325 1.97 13.81 6.99
N ASP A 326 3.20 13.33 7.15
CA ASP A 326 3.69 12.08 6.58
C ASP A 326 4.22 11.15 7.68
N SER A 327 3.52 11.06 8.82
CA SER A 327 3.92 10.22 9.96
C SER A 327 4.14 8.74 9.60
N LYS A 328 3.54 8.27 8.49
CA LYS A 328 3.72 6.91 7.97
C LYS A 328 5.10 6.67 7.34
N ALA A 329 5.92 7.70 7.12
CA ALA A 329 7.32 7.57 6.73
C ALA A 329 8.20 7.09 7.90
N THR A 330 7.98 5.84 8.33
CA THR A 330 8.69 5.21 9.45
C THR A 330 10.07 4.65 9.06
N ASN A 331 10.56 4.95 7.86
CA ASN A 331 11.86 4.54 7.35
C ASN A 331 12.45 5.65 6.47
N ILE A 332 13.76 5.59 6.23
CA ILE A 332 14.51 6.63 5.53
C ILE A 332 14.07 6.81 4.08
N GLY A 333 13.83 5.71 3.35
CA GLY A 333 13.43 5.79 1.94
C GLY A 333 12.10 6.51 1.74
N ALA A 334 11.13 6.27 2.63
CA ALA A 334 9.86 6.97 2.63
C ALA A 334 10.04 8.47 2.92
N ALA A 335 10.85 8.81 3.92
CA ALA A 335 11.08 10.20 4.29
C ALA A 335 11.80 11.00 3.19
N VAL A 336 12.86 10.41 2.59
CA VAL A 336 13.57 11.01 1.46
C VAL A 336 12.61 11.26 0.29
N SER A 337 11.73 10.30 -0.02
CA SER A 337 10.74 10.47 -1.09
C SER A 337 9.76 11.62 -0.81
N ALA A 338 9.34 11.82 0.44
CA ALA A 338 8.45 12.90 0.82
C ALA A 338 9.15 14.27 0.73
N ILE A 339 10.37 14.36 1.27
CA ILE A 339 11.20 15.57 1.25
C ILE A 339 11.43 16.02 -0.19
N SER A 340 11.99 15.16 -1.04
CA SER A 340 12.29 15.51 -2.43
C SER A 340 11.04 15.84 -3.23
N GLY A 341 9.93 15.11 -3.02
CA GLY A 341 8.70 15.31 -3.77
C GLY A 341 7.88 16.54 -3.38
N LEU A 342 8.17 17.16 -2.22
CA LEU A 342 7.50 18.37 -1.72
C LEU A 342 8.37 19.62 -1.88
N ALA A 343 9.68 19.47 -2.10
CA ALA A 343 10.64 20.56 -2.21
C ALA A 343 10.56 21.34 -3.53
N THR A 344 9.76 20.91 -4.52
CA THR A 344 9.67 21.54 -5.84
C THR A 344 9.20 23.00 -5.73
N GLY A 345 10.16 23.93 -5.70
CA GLY A 345 9.93 25.37 -5.54
C GLY A 345 9.64 25.84 -4.11
N LYS A 346 9.85 25.00 -3.08
CA LYS A 346 9.55 25.31 -1.67
C LYS A 346 10.68 24.85 -0.76
N ASN A 347 10.91 25.56 0.35
CA ASN A 347 11.82 25.07 1.38
C ASN A 347 11.08 24.17 2.38
N ILE A 348 11.76 23.12 2.82
CA ILE A 348 11.22 22.19 3.81
C ILE A 348 11.77 22.53 5.21
N ILE A 349 10.90 22.61 6.20
CA ILE A 349 11.23 22.53 7.62
C ILE A 349 10.78 21.13 8.08
N LEU A 350 11.76 20.25 8.27
CA LEU A 350 11.53 18.83 8.52
C LEU A 350 11.40 18.57 10.03
N ILE A 351 10.33 17.90 10.45
CA ILE A 351 10.23 17.27 11.76
C ILE A 351 10.57 15.78 11.60
N ALA A 352 11.69 15.37 12.20
CA ALA A 352 12.24 14.03 12.09
C ALA A 352 12.56 13.40 13.45
N GLY A 353 12.66 12.07 13.49
CA GLY A 353 13.07 11.31 14.68
C GLY A 353 12.02 10.35 15.22
N GLY A 354 12.41 9.68 16.30
CA GLY A 354 11.75 8.47 16.82
C GLY A 354 12.77 7.35 17.07
N GLU A 355 12.36 6.10 16.89
CA GLU A 355 13.24 4.92 17.01
C GLU A 355 13.87 4.52 15.66
N ALA A 356 15.20 4.63 15.55
CA ALA A 356 15.96 4.45 14.29
C ALA A 356 16.02 3.01 13.76
N LYS A 357 15.92 2.01 14.65
CA LYS A 357 16.05 0.57 14.32
C LYS A 357 17.34 0.20 13.56
N GLY A 358 18.44 0.93 13.81
CA GLY A 358 19.76 0.63 13.25
C GLY A 358 19.93 0.95 11.76
N GLN A 359 19.17 1.91 11.22
CA GLN A 359 19.29 2.37 9.83
C GLN A 359 20.43 3.39 9.64
N SER A 360 21.00 3.48 8.44
CA SER A 360 21.99 4.53 8.10
C SER A 360 21.31 5.81 7.61
N PHE A 361 21.56 6.93 8.26
CA PHE A 361 20.98 8.25 7.94
C PHE A 361 21.64 8.99 6.76
N GLU A 362 22.57 8.37 6.04
CA GLU A 362 23.30 9.00 4.92
C GLU A 362 22.35 9.52 3.82
N ALA A 363 21.37 8.70 3.41
CA ALA A 363 20.41 9.10 2.38
C ALA A 363 19.49 10.24 2.85
N LEU A 364 19.10 10.25 4.13
CA LEU A 364 18.34 11.34 4.73
C LEU A 364 19.16 12.63 4.73
N SER A 365 20.43 12.55 5.16
CA SER A 365 21.36 13.68 5.21
C SER A 365 21.52 14.34 3.85
N LYS A 366 21.65 13.54 2.78
CA LYS A 366 21.70 14.05 1.41
C LYS A 366 20.44 14.81 1.01
N ALA A 367 19.26 14.23 1.28
CA ALA A 367 17.98 14.88 0.95
C ALA A 367 17.78 16.19 1.73
N VAL A 368 18.15 16.19 3.01
CA VAL A 368 18.13 17.39 3.86
C VAL A 368 19.02 18.48 3.28
N LYS A 369 20.26 18.15 2.88
CA LYS A 369 21.20 19.12 2.30
C LYS A 369 20.65 19.84 1.07
N GLU A 370 19.91 19.11 0.24
CA GLU A 370 19.43 19.61 -1.05
C GLU A 370 18.19 20.49 -0.92
N THR A 371 17.38 20.33 0.14
CA THR A 371 15.98 20.84 0.15
C THR A 371 15.49 21.41 1.49
N CYS A 372 16.09 21.03 2.62
CA CYS A 372 15.61 21.44 3.93
C CYS A 372 16.32 22.72 4.40
N LYS A 373 15.51 23.71 4.79
CA LYS A 373 15.95 24.93 5.47
C LYS A 373 16.36 24.67 6.91
N GLN A 374 15.65 23.76 7.58
CA GLN A 374 15.88 23.40 8.97
C GLN A 374 15.41 21.98 9.25
N VAL A 375 16.03 21.34 10.25
CA VAL A 375 15.55 20.07 10.82
C VAL A 375 15.22 20.24 12.30
N ILE A 376 14.04 19.80 12.69
CA ILE A 376 13.54 19.73 14.06
C ILE A 376 13.52 18.25 14.45
N LEU A 377 14.24 17.90 15.50
CA LEU A 377 14.43 16.52 15.93
C LEU A 377 13.63 16.25 17.20
N ILE A 378 12.89 15.14 17.19
CA ILE A 378 12.13 14.62 18.33
C ILE A 378 12.46 13.15 18.60
N GLY A 379 12.34 12.71 19.85
CA GLY A 379 12.45 11.29 20.21
C GLY A 379 13.88 10.74 20.37
N ALA A 380 13.98 9.41 20.41
CA ALA A 380 15.17 8.69 20.86
C ALA A 380 16.38 8.82 19.92
N ALA A 381 16.17 8.86 18.60
CA ALA A 381 17.23 8.94 17.59
C ALA A 381 17.73 10.37 17.30
N THR A 382 17.33 11.36 18.10
CA THR A 382 17.70 12.78 17.91
C THR A 382 19.20 12.99 17.77
N THR A 383 20.01 12.45 18.69
CA THR A 383 21.49 12.57 18.63
C THR A 383 22.07 11.91 17.39
N GLU A 384 21.65 10.67 17.10
CA GLU A 384 22.15 9.91 15.95
C GLU A 384 21.85 10.61 14.63
N ILE A 385 20.64 11.16 14.47
CA ILE A 385 20.28 11.93 13.27
C ILE A 385 21.13 13.20 13.20
N ALA A 386 21.23 13.96 14.30
CA ALA A 386 21.97 15.22 14.33
C ALA A 386 23.44 15.05 13.93
N GLU A 387 24.10 13.99 14.39
CA GLU A 387 25.50 13.66 14.04
C GLU A 387 25.70 13.34 12.55
N ASN A 388 24.64 12.91 11.86
CA ASN A 388 24.68 12.57 10.44
C ASN A 388 24.19 13.71 9.54
N LEU A 389 23.62 14.80 10.08
CA LEU A 389 23.16 15.93 9.28
C LEU A 389 24.33 16.70 8.65
N PRO A 390 24.11 17.40 7.53
CA PRO A 390 25.12 18.28 6.94
C PRO A 390 25.54 19.34 7.95
N SER A 391 26.84 19.67 8.01
CA SER A 391 27.38 20.65 8.95
C SER A 391 26.77 22.04 8.81
N GLU A 392 26.21 22.38 7.65
CA GLU A 392 25.54 23.65 7.40
C GLU A 392 24.07 23.67 7.85
N THR A 393 23.47 22.51 8.18
CA THR A 393 22.08 22.40 8.60
C THR A 393 21.99 22.36 10.12
N ALA A 394 21.45 23.41 10.73
CA ALA A 394 21.22 23.42 12.17
C ALA A 394 20.07 22.45 12.52
N ALA A 395 20.31 21.59 13.52
CA ALA A 395 19.24 20.84 14.17
C ALA A 395 18.67 21.66 15.33
N VAL A 396 17.35 21.71 15.45
CA VAL A 396 16.66 22.16 16.67
C VAL A 396 16.06 20.93 17.33
N PHE A 397 16.11 20.86 18.66
CA PHE A 397 15.53 19.76 19.41
C PHE A 397 14.19 20.20 20.00
N ALA A 398 13.21 19.31 19.98
CA ALA A 398 11.91 19.52 20.60
C ALA A 398 11.49 18.29 21.42
N ASP A 399 10.86 18.55 22.55
CA ASP A 399 10.54 17.58 23.59
C ASP A 399 9.17 16.92 23.35
N SER A 400 8.34 17.55 22.50
CA SER A 400 6.98 17.13 22.18
C SER A 400 6.63 17.49 20.73
N MET A 401 5.55 16.89 20.21
CA MET A 401 5.03 17.23 18.90
C MET A 401 4.53 18.68 18.85
N ASP A 402 3.90 19.15 19.93
CA ASP A 402 3.44 20.55 20.05
C ASP A 402 4.60 21.53 19.93
N ALA A 403 5.67 21.31 20.71
CA ALA A 403 6.86 22.13 20.64
C ALA A 403 7.50 22.09 19.24
N ALA A 404 7.53 20.92 18.60
CA ALA A 404 8.07 20.77 17.25
C ALA A 404 7.26 21.56 16.20
N VAL A 405 5.94 21.55 16.29
CA VAL A 405 5.05 22.31 15.41
C VAL A 405 5.18 23.82 15.66
N GLU A 406 5.22 24.26 16.91
CA GLU A 406 5.42 25.66 17.28
C GLU A 406 6.77 26.20 16.78
N ILE A 407 7.85 25.45 17.00
CA ILE A 407 9.18 25.78 16.48
C ILE A 407 9.14 25.84 14.95
N GLY A 408 8.54 24.83 14.30
CA GLY A 408 8.41 24.77 12.85
C GLY A 408 7.69 25.99 12.26
N ALA A 409 6.57 26.38 12.88
CA ALA A 409 5.81 27.56 12.50
C ALA A 409 6.61 28.86 12.70
N SER A 410 7.35 28.99 13.81
CA SER A 410 8.15 30.18 14.11
C SER A 410 9.32 30.40 13.13
N LEU A 411 9.84 29.32 12.54
CA LEU A 411 10.94 29.35 11.58
C LEU A 411 10.47 29.44 10.11
N ALA A 412 9.18 29.19 9.89
CA ALA A 412 8.57 29.19 8.56
C ALA A 412 8.31 30.61 8.06
N THR A 413 8.47 30.79 6.75
CA THR A 413 8.09 31.99 6.02
C THR A 413 7.07 31.62 4.93
N PRO A 414 6.22 32.57 4.46
CA PRO A 414 5.24 32.26 3.41
C PRO A 414 5.89 31.58 2.21
N GLY A 415 5.34 30.44 1.80
CA GLY A 415 5.89 29.54 0.77
C GLY A 415 6.62 28.31 1.31
N ASP A 416 7.04 28.30 2.58
CA ASP A 416 7.68 27.15 3.21
C ASP A 416 6.67 26.02 3.54
N VAL A 417 7.20 24.83 3.75
CA VAL A 417 6.45 23.64 4.18
C VAL A 417 7.00 23.12 5.50
N VAL A 418 6.16 23.00 6.52
CA VAL A 418 6.46 22.25 7.74
C VAL A 418 6.00 20.81 7.53
N LEU A 419 6.96 19.89 7.48
CA LEU A 419 6.75 18.48 7.12
C LEU A 419 7.07 17.56 8.30
N LEU A 420 6.06 16.85 8.81
CA LEU A 420 6.31 15.66 9.64
C LEU A 420 6.64 14.49 8.73
N SER A 421 7.91 14.11 8.65
CA SER A 421 8.37 12.95 7.87
C SER A 421 9.50 12.25 8.64
N PRO A 422 9.16 11.39 9.61
CA PRO A 422 10.01 11.08 10.75
C PRO A 422 11.26 10.25 10.44
N ALA A 423 11.29 9.51 9.33
CA ALA A 423 12.31 8.51 8.99
C ALA A 423 12.49 7.35 9.99
N CYS A 424 11.80 7.41 11.14
CA CYS A 424 11.91 6.50 12.27
C CYS A 424 10.55 5.94 12.69
N ALA A 425 10.57 4.79 13.38
CA ALA A 425 9.39 4.27 14.05
C ALA A 425 8.97 5.18 15.22
N SER A 426 7.72 5.05 15.68
CA SER A 426 7.13 5.98 16.65
C SER A 426 7.15 5.51 18.10
N PHE A 427 7.56 4.26 18.36
CA PHE A 427 7.31 3.52 19.60
C PHE A 427 8.01 4.07 20.84
N ASP A 428 8.93 5.01 20.67
CA ASP A 428 9.63 5.70 21.75
C ASP A 428 8.77 6.81 22.39
N MET A 429 7.90 7.45 21.62
CA MET A 429 7.03 8.55 22.09
C MET A 429 5.53 8.26 21.93
N PHE A 430 5.15 7.30 21.09
CA PHE A 430 3.76 7.03 20.69
C PHE A 430 3.51 5.53 20.50
N ASP A 431 2.27 5.09 20.75
CA ASP A 431 1.82 3.70 20.57
C ASP A 431 1.95 3.22 19.12
N ASN A 432 1.80 4.12 18.15
CA ASN A 432 1.89 3.85 16.71
C ASN A 432 2.03 5.14 15.88
N TYR A 433 2.25 4.98 14.58
CA TYR A 433 2.45 6.12 13.68
C TYR A 433 1.18 6.95 13.49
N GLN A 434 0.00 6.36 13.63
CA GLN A 434 -1.28 7.06 13.53
C GLN A 434 -1.40 8.05 14.69
N GLN A 435 -1.17 7.61 15.93
CA GLN A 435 -1.17 8.49 17.10
C GLN A 435 -0.16 9.64 16.96
N ARG A 436 1.06 9.37 16.47
CA ARG A 436 2.04 10.43 16.16
C ARG A 436 1.50 11.43 15.12
N GLY A 437 0.86 10.92 14.07
CA GLY A 437 0.29 11.74 13.02
C GLY A 437 -0.93 12.55 13.47
N ASP A 438 -1.76 11.98 14.34
CA ASP A 438 -2.90 12.68 14.95
C ASP A 438 -2.43 13.77 15.90
N SER A 439 -1.39 13.51 16.70
CA SER A 439 -0.75 14.52 17.55
C SER A 439 -0.24 15.72 16.73
N PHE A 440 0.38 15.49 15.56
CA PHE A 440 0.77 16.57 14.66
C PHE A 440 -0.43 17.32 14.09
N ARG A 441 -1.49 16.61 13.70
CA ARG A 441 -2.73 17.25 13.23
C ARG A 441 -3.32 18.17 14.29
N GLU A 442 -3.48 17.67 15.51
CA GLU A 442 -4.04 18.43 16.62
C GLU A 442 -3.20 19.68 16.94
N ALA A 443 -1.88 19.54 16.98
CA ALA A 443 -0.95 20.65 17.17
C ALA A 443 -1.11 21.74 16.09
N VAL A 444 -1.17 21.34 14.82
CA VAL A 444 -1.34 22.27 13.68
C VAL A 444 -2.71 22.96 13.69
N LEU A 445 -3.78 22.23 14.03
CA LEU A 445 -5.12 22.80 14.10
C LEU A 445 -5.24 23.82 15.23
N ARG A 446 -4.66 23.55 16.41
CA ARG A 446 -4.59 24.52 17.52
C ARG A 446 -3.87 25.80 17.11
N LEU A 447 -2.72 25.67 16.47
CA LEU A 447 -1.95 26.81 15.96
C LEU A 447 -2.77 27.64 14.95
N SER A 448 -3.57 26.98 14.11
CA SER A 448 -4.37 27.67 13.09
C SER A 448 -5.55 28.44 13.69
N ASP A 449 -6.18 27.90 14.74
CA ASP A 449 -7.26 28.57 15.46
C ASP A 449 -6.75 29.84 16.21
N GLU A 450 -5.54 29.79 16.77
CA GLU A 450 -4.92 30.93 17.47
C GLU A 450 -4.52 32.10 16.54
N VAL A 451 -4.26 31.82 15.25
CA VAL A 451 -3.92 32.87 14.26
C VAL A 451 -5.17 33.59 13.71
N VAL A 452 -6.35 32.98 13.84
CA VAL A 452 -7.63 33.53 13.36
C VAL A 452 -8.36 34.31 14.46
N SER A 453 -8.04 34.06 15.73
CA SER A 453 -8.52 34.84 16.91
C SER A 453 -7.71 36.12 17.13
#